data_AF-A0A4U9WDR2-F1
#
_entry.id   AF-A0A4U9WDR2-F1
#
_cell.length_a   1.000
_cell.length_b   1.000
_cell.length_c   1.000
_cell.angle_alpha   90.00
_cell.angle_beta   90.00
_cell.angle_gamma   90.00
#
_symmetry.space_group_name_H-M   'P 1'
#
loop_
_entity.id
_entity.type
_entity.pdbx_description
1 polymer ?
#
loop_
_entity_poly.entity_id
_entity_poly.type
_entity_poly.pdbx_seq_one_letter_code
_entity_poly.pdbx_strand_id
1 'polypeptide(L)' 'MTRIEDKGHFYPAEAYHQNYLTLNPDQPYIVVNDLPKVKQLQQLFPTQYRTDPVLVK' A
#
# COMPACT_ATOMS: atom_id res chain seq x y z
N MET A 1 6.00 9.71 -17.70
CA MET A 1 7.14 8.97 -18.27
C MET A 1 7.80 8.20 -17.14
N THR A 2 8.03 6.90 -17.29
CA THR A 2 8.77 6.11 -16.30
C THR A 2 10.26 6.40 -16.44
N ARG A 3 10.98 6.55 -15.32
CA ARG A 3 12.43 6.79 -15.31
C ARG A 3 13.13 5.68 -14.53
N ILE A 4 14.29 5.24 -15.03
CA ILE A 4 15.19 4.27 -14.39
C ILE A 4 16.43 5.05 -13.94
N GLU A 5 16.78 4.97 -12.65
CA GLU A 5 17.92 5.68 -12.06
C GLU A 5 18.67 4.75 -11.08
N ASP A 6 20.01 4.82 -11.06
CA ASP A 6 20.85 3.94 -10.25
C ASP A 6 21.13 4.47 -8.83
N LYS A 7 21.01 5.78 -8.60
CA LYS A 7 21.52 6.45 -7.37
C LYS A 7 20.55 7.50 -6.82
N GLY A 8 19.34 7.07 -6.47
CA GLY A 8 18.38 7.91 -5.74
C GLY A 8 18.61 7.87 -4.23
N HIS A 9 18.37 8.99 -3.55
CA HIS A 9 18.20 9.00 -2.10
C HIS A 9 16.72 8.76 -1.76
N PHE A 10 16.45 7.90 -0.77
CA PHE A 10 15.11 7.70 -0.22
C PHE A 10 14.98 8.44 1.11
N TYR A 11 13.97 9.30 1.20
CA TYR A 11 13.61 10.00 2.43
C TYR A 11 12.26 9.46 2.91
N PRO A 12 12.13 9.01 4.17
CA PRO A 12 10.85 8.59 4.70
C PRO A 12 9.81 9.71 4.59
N ALA A 13 8.60 9.35 4.17
CA ALA A 13 7.45 10.25 4.25
C ALA A 13 7.07 10.51 5.72
N GLU A 14 6.33 11.59 5.95
CA GLU A 14 5.84 11.97 7.27
C GLU A 14 5.06 10.84 7.97
N ALA A 15 5.07 10.85 9.30
CA ALA A 15 4.46 9.80 10.10
C ALA A 15 2.97 9.56 9.78
N TYR A 16 2.22 10.62 9.44
CA TYR A 16 0.80 10.50 9.10
C TYR A 16 0.54 9.79 7.77
N HIS A 17 1.55 9.70 6.88
CA HIS A 17 1.46 8.93 5.65
C HIS A 17 1.71 7.44 5.86
N GLN A 18 2.35 7.06 6.97
CA GLN A 18 2.65 5.66 7.27
C GLN A 18 1.36 4.92 7.64
N ASN A 19 1.22 3.68 7.16
CA ASN A 19 0.08 2.81 7.47
C ASN A 19 -1.31 3.42 7.14
N TYR A 20 -1.36 4.38 6.19
CA TYR A 20 -2.55 5.22 5.96
C TYR A 20 -3.83 4.43 5.68
N LEU A 21 -3.77 3.39 4.85
CA LEU A 21 -4.91 2.51 4.56
C LEU A 21 -5.45 1.85 5.82
N THR A 22 -4.55 1.33 6.65
CA THR A 22 -4.92 0.65 7.91
C THR A 22 -5.57 1.61 8.90
N LEU A 23 -5.08 2.86 8.96
CA LEU A 23 -5.59 3.87 9.89
C LEU A 23 -6.87 4.56 9.38
N ASN A 24 -7.14 4.53 8.07
CA ASN A 24 -8.27 5.21 7.46
C ASN A 24 -8.98 4.32 6.39
N PRO A 25 -9.50 3.14 6.77
CA PRO A 25 -10.02 2.16 5.81
C PRO A 25 -11.23 2.66 5.01
N ASP A 26 -12.01 3.59 5.58
CA ASP A 26 -13.25 4.10 4.99
C ASP A 26 -13.05 5.42 4.22
N GLN A 27 -11.82 5.94 4.13
CA GLN A 27 -11.52 7.10 3.30
C GLN A 27 -11.94 6.81 1.84
N PRO A 28 -12.67 7.72 1.17
CA PRO A 28 -13.14 7.50 -0.20
C PRO A 28 -12.01 7.11 -1.16
N TYR A 29 -10.82 7.68 -0.97
CA TYR A 29 -9.65 7.32 -1.76
C TYR A 29 -9.25 5.85 -1.60
N ILE A 30 -9.21 5.33 -0.37
CA ILE A 30 -8.88 3.94 -0.06
C ILE A 30 -9.94 2.99 -0.62
N VAL A 31 -11.22 3.31 -0.39
CA VAL A 31 -12.34 2.47 -0.82
C VAL A 31 -12.40 2.33 -2.33
N VAL A 32 -12.23 3.44 -3.06
CA VAL A 32 -12.34 3.45 -4.52
C VAL A 32 -11.09 2.90 -5.20
N ASN A 33 -9.89 3.18 -4.67
CA ASN A 33 -8.65 2.90 -5.39
C ASN A 33 -7.87 1.72 -4.84
N ASP A 34 -7.85 1.49 -3.53
CA ASP A 34 -6.89 0.56 -2.91
C ASP A 34 -7.55 -0.76 -2.48
N LEU A 35 -8.73 -0.71 -1.85
CA LEU A 35 -9.45 -1.94 -1.49
C LEU A 35 -9.73 -2.87 -2.68
N PRO A 36 -10.05 -2.39 -3.90
CA PRO A 36 -10.19 -3.26 -5.06
C PRO A 36 -8.89 -4.00 -5.39
N LYS A 37 -7.73 -3.35 -5.26
CA LYS A 37 -6.42 -3.96 -5.51
C LYS A 37 -6.08 -5.00 -4.45
N VAL A 38 -6.39 -4.75 -3.19
CA VAL A 38 -6.21 -5.72 -2.09
C VAL A 38 -7.06 -6.97 -2.32
N LYS A 39 -8.34 -6.80 -2.69
CA LYS A 39 -9.23 -7.92 -3.03
C LYS A 39 -8.72 -8.71 -4.24
N GLN A 40 -8.23 -8.03 -5.28
CA GLN A 40 -7.65 -8.68 -6.44
C GLN A 40 -6.36 -9.44 -6.09
N LEU A 41 -5.51 -8.88 -5.23
CA LEU A 41 -4.31 -9.57 -4.73
C LEU A 41 -4.68 -10.89 -4.04
N GLN A 42 -5.70 -10.87 -3.17
CA GLN A 42 -6.20 -12.08 -2.50
C GLN A 42 -6.71 -13.12 -3.49
N GLN A 43 -7.43 -12.69 -4.54
CA GLN A 43 -8.01 -13.59 -5.54
C GLN A 43 -6.97 -14.20 -6.49
N LEU A 44 -6.04 -13.38 -6.98
CA LEU A 44 -5.09 -13.77 -8.02
C LEU A 44 -3.86 -14.48 -7.45
N PHE A 45 -3.46 -14.16 -6.22
CA PHE A 45 -2.23 -14.61 -5.60
C PHE A 45 -2.46 -15.16 -4.18
N PRO A 46 -3.36 -16.15 -3.99
CA PRO A 46 -3.78 -16.58 -2.66
C PRO A 46 -2.65 -17.19 -1.82
N THR A 47 -1.64 -17.80 -2.44
CA THR A 47 -0.48 -18.38 -1.74
C THR A 47 0.50 -17.31 -1.24
N GLN A 48 0.47 -16.11 -1.83
CA GLN A 48 1.33 -14.98 -1.45
C GLN A 48 0.58 -13.93 -0.61
N TYR A 49 -0.75 -13.95 -0.66
CA TYR A 49 -1.59 -13.07 0.13
C TYR A 49 -1.44 -13.34 1.63
N ARG A 50 -1.34 -12.26 2.40
CA ARG A 50 -1.33 -12.30 3.87
C ARG A 50 -2.58 -11.61 4.37
N THR A 51 -3.31 -12.27 5.27
CA THR A 51 -4.50 -11.69 5.90
C THR A 51 -4.14 -10.47 6.74
N ASP A 52 -3.02 -10.53 7.48
CA ASP A 52 -2.58 -9.44 8.34
C ASP A 52 -1.60 -8.50 7.61
N PRO A 53 -1.79 -7.18 7.70
CA PRO A 53 -0.88 -6.21 7.08
C PRO A 53 0.47 -6.15 7.81
N VAL A 54 1.54 -5.90 7.05
CA VAL A 54 2.86 -5.59 7.62
C VAL A 54 2.95 -4.07 7.80
N LEU A 55 2.98 -3.62 9.06
CA LEU A 55 3.01 -2.20 9.40
C LEU A 55 4.43 -1.74 9.72
N VAL A 56 4.72 -0.48 9.38
CA VAL A 56 5.98 0.17 9.74
C VAL A 56 5.89 0.71 11.18
N LYS A 57 6.98 0.56 11.95
CA LYS A 57 7.16 1.09 13.31
C LYS A 57 7.98 2.37 13.29
#